data_AF-A0A7K0M4A3-F1
#
_entry.id   AF-A0A7K0M4A3-F1
#
_cell.length_a   1.000
_cell.length_b   1.000
_cell.length_c   1.000
_cell.angle_alpha   90.00
_cell.angle_beta   90.00
_cell.angle_gamma   90.00
#
_symmetry.space_group_name_H-M   'P 1'
#
loop_
_entity.id
_entity.type
_entity.pdbx_description
1 polymer ?
#
loop_
_entity_poly.entity_id
_entity_poly.type
_entity_poly.pdbx_seq_one_letter_code
_entity_poly.pdbx_strand_id
1 'polypeptide(L)' 'HCVLESVRNQVLVISVDDPAIADHLKWSRTELLGAANALSGGENFTDLKLKVQR' A
#
# COMPACT_ATOMS: atom_id res chain seq x y z
N HIS A 1 -1.47 9.97 9.16
CA HIS A 1 -0.31 10.04 8.26
C HIS A 1 -0.08 8.64 7.65
N CYS A 2 0.63 8.52 6.53
CA CYS A 2 0.77 7.27 5.77
C CYS A 2 2.24 6.98 5.48
N VAL A 3 2.71 5.79 5.81
CA VAL A 3 4.12 5.39 5.65
C VAL A 3 4.20 4.05 4.95
N LEU A 4 5.07 3.96 3.94
CA LEU A 4 5.48 2.67 3.39
C LEU A 4 6.38 1.96 4.41
N GLU A 5 5.87 0.91 5.04
CA GLU A 5 6.60 0.17 6.08
C GLU A 5 7.56 -0.86 5.47
N SER A 6 7.11 -1.56 4.43
CA SER A 6 7.89 -2.64 3.82
C SER A 6 7.43 -2.96 2.42
N VAL A 7 8.38 -3.40 1.60
CA VAL A 7 8.15 -4.02 0.30
C VAL A 7 8.81 -5.39 0.31
N ARG A 8 8.02 -6.47 0.33
CA ARG A 8 8.54 -7.85 0.38
C ARG A 8 7.61 -8.80 -0.36
N ASN A 9 8.17 -9.75 -1.10
CA ASN A 9 7.43 -10.81 -1.79
C ASN A 9 6.26 -10.26 -2.64
N GLN A 10 6.49 -9.17 -3.38
CA GLN A 10 5.46 -8.49 -4.19
C GLN A 10 4.28 -7.92 -3.37
N VAL A 11 4.44 -7.75 -2.06
CA VAL A 11 3.45 -7.15 -1.18
C VAL A 11 3.93 -5.78 -0.73
N LEU A 12 3.09 -4.78 -0.96
CA LEU A 12 3.27 -3.43 -0.42
C LEU A 12 2.61 -3.35 0.96
N VAL A 13 3.34 -2.95 1.99
CA VAL A 13 2.79 -2.77 3.34
C VAL A 13 2.79 -1.29 3.69
N ILE A 14 1.61 -0.71 3.86
CA ILE A 14 1.44 0.69 4.25
C ILE A 14 0.88 0.73 5.68
N SER A 15 1.54 1.51 6.53
CA SER A 15 1.06 1.83 7.87
C SER A 15 0.38 3.20 7.86
N VAL A 16 -0.79 3.28 8.47
CA VAL A 16 -1.62 4.47 8.53
C VAL A 16 -2.10 4.72 9.96
N ASP A 17 -2.16 5.98 10.37
CA ASP A 17 -2.56 6.33 11.74
C ASP A 17 -4.09 6.44 11.91
N ASP A 18 -4.83 6.55 10.80
CA ASP A 18 -6.28 6.76 10.80
C ASP A 18 -7.00 5.57 10.12
N PRO A 19 -7.93 4.88 10.83
CA PRO A 19 -8.76 3.83 10.25
C PRO A 19 -9.56 4.25 9.01
N ALA A 20 -10.06 5.49 8.95
CA ALA A 20 -10.84 5.98 7.81
C ALA A 20 -9.96 6.08 6.55
N ILE A 21 -8.68 6.45 6.72
CA ILE A 21 -7.71 6.45 5.63
C ILE A 21 -7.42 5.01 5.19
N ALA A 22 -7.28 4.07 6.13
CA ALA A 22 -7.10 2.66 5.81
C ALA A 22 -8.24 2.12 4.94
N ASP A 23 -9.49 2.41 5.32
CA ASP A 23 -10.65 1.99 4.55
C ASP A 23 -10.68 2.63 3.16
N HIS A 24 -10.35 3.92 3.05
CA HIS A 24 -10.26 4.58 1.74
C HIS A 24 -9.19 3.94 0.84
N LEU A 25 -7.97 3.72 1.36
CA LEU A 25 -6.88 3.10 0.59
C LEU A 25 -7.21 1.66 0.17
N LYS A 26 -8.02 0.95 0.95
CA LYS A 26 -8.49 -0.39 0.60
C LYS A 26 -9.35 -0.37 -0.67
N TRP A 27 -10.17 0.65 -0.86
CA TRP A 27 -10.98 0.82 -2.08
C TRP A 27 -10.12 1.22 -3.29
N SER A 28 -9.09 2.04 -3.09
CA SER A 28 -8.14 2.44 -4.14
C SER A 28 -6.99 1.44 -4.35
N ARG A 29 -7.10 0.21 -3.85
CA ARG A 29 -6.03 -0.79 -3.88
C ARG A 29 -5.44 -1.01 -5.28
N THR A 30 -6.28 -1.16 -6.30
CA THR A 30 -5.83 -1.42 -7.68
C THR A 30 -5.04 -0.25 -8.25
N GLU A 31 -5.51 0.97 -8.01
CA GLU A 31 -4.85 2.19 -8.47
C GLU A 31 -3.50 2.38 -7.77
N LEU A 32 -3.44 2.12 -6.46
CA LEU A 32 -2.21 2.19 -5.67
C LEU A 32 -1.17 1.17 -6.13
N LEU A 33 -1.59 -0.07 -6.40
CA LEU A 33 -0.68 -1.10 -6.94
C LEU A 33 -0.19 -0.73 -8.34
N GLY A 34 -1.06 -0.22 -9.20
CA GLY A 34 -0.68 0.25 -10.54
C GLY A 34 0.34 1.38 -10.49
N ALA A 35 0.10 2.38 -9.64
CA ALA A 35 1.04 3.48 -9.43
C ALA A 35 2.38 3.00 -8.85
N ALA A 36 2.35 2.12 -7.85
CA ALA A 36 3.56 1.56 -7.26
C ALA A 36 4.37 0.77 -8.29
N ASN A 37 3.72 -0.05 -9.12
CA ASN A 37 4.39 -0.83 -10.16
C ASN A 37 5.01 0.07 -11.25
N ALA A 38 4.30 1.13 -11.65
CA ALA A 38 4.82 2.10 -12.61
C ALA A 38 6.08 2.83 -12.09
N LEU A 39 6.17 3.06 -10.78
CA LEU A 39 7.31 3.74 -10.16
C LEU A 39 8.48 2.79 -9.84
N SER A 40 8.25 1.48 -9.74
CA SER A 40 9.25 0.54 -9.21
C SER A 40 10.17 -0.07 -10.27
N GLY A 41 10.13 0.42 -11.51
CA GLY A 41 11.13 0.13 -12.53
C GLY A 41 11.31 -1.35 -12.91
N GLY A 42 10.33 -2.22 -12.60
CA GLY A 42 10.39 -3.65 -12.88
C GLY A 42 9.86 -4.55 -11.77
N GLU A 43 9.69 -4.05 -10.54
CA GLU A 43 8.93 -4.78 -9.52
C GLU A 43 7.44 -4.78 -9.84
N ASN A 44 6.80 -5.94 -9.67
CA ASN A 44 5.37 -6.12 -9.88
C ASN A 44 4.71 -6.54 -8.57
N PHE A 45 4.22 -5.57 -7.81
CA PHE A 45 3.42 -5.79 -6.62
C PHE A 45 2.03 -6.31 -7.00
N THR A 46 1.61 -7.35 -6.30
CA THR A 46 0.35 -8.06 -6.53
C THR A 46 -0.62 -7.94 -5.35
N ASP A 47 -0.11 -7.55 -4.18
CA ASP A 47 -0.90 -7.41 -2.97
C ASP A 47 -0.56 -6.13 -2.20
N LEU A 48 -1.56 -5.57 -1.53
CA LEU A 48 -1.45 -4.40 -0.67
C LEU A 48 -2.01 -4.76 0.71
N LYS A 49 -1.19 -4.57 1.74
CA LYS A 49 -1.59 -4.73 3.14
C LYS A 49 -1.55 -3.39 3.84
N LEU A 50 -2.63 -3.10 4.56
CA LEU A 50 -2.78 -1.89 5.35
C LEU A 50 -2.71 -2.25 6.83
N LYS A 51 -1.90 -1.50 7.58
CA LYS A 51 -1.80 -1.61 9.04
C LYS A 51 -2.23 -0.30 9.66
N VAL A 52 -3.18 -0.35 10.59
CA VAL A 52 -3.55 0.82 11.38
C VAL A 52 -2.66 0.86 12.62
N GLN A 53 -1.87 1.93 12.78
CA GLN A 53 -1.06 2.17 13.98
C GLN A 53 -1.86 3.05 14.95
N ARG A 54 -1.78 2.74 16.24
CA ARG A 54 -2.44 3.48 17.34
C ARG A 54 -1.44 4.32 18.08
#